data_AF-A0A6A5AK98-F1
#
_entry.id   AF-A0A6A5AK98-F1
#
_cell.length_a   1.000
_cell.length_b   1.000
_cell.length_c   1.000
_cell.angle_alpha   90.00
_cell.angle_beta   90.00
_cell.angle_gamma   90.00
#
_symmetry.space_group_name_H-M   'P 1'
#
loop_
_entity.id
_entity.type
_entity.pdbx_description
1 polymer ?
#
loop_
_entity_poly.entity_id
_entity_poly.type
_entity_poly.pdbx_seq_one_letter_code
_entity_poly.pdbx_strand_id
1 'polypeptide(L)' 'MTGRPYSIVFDGWSNDSTHFLGMFVSLPNVCKGGGEPSMWLLALAPMLDETSFDVATHYEFILETLN' A
#
# COMPACT_ATOMS: atom_id res chain seq x y z
N MET A 1 14.65 -17.22 13.23
CA MET A 1 13.67 -17.11 12.13
C MET A 1 14.23 -16.13 11.11
N THR A 2 14.70 -16.59 9.97
CA THR A 2 15.17 -15.70 8.88
C THR A 2 13.99 -15.39 7.97
N GLY A 3 13.14 -14.44 8.38
CA GLY A 3 12.11 -13.90 7.50
C GLY A 3 12.77 -13.24 6.28
N ARG A 4 12.23 -13.47 5.09
CA ARG A 4 12.67 -12.72 3.90
C ARG A 4 12.23 -11.26 4.09
N PRO A 5 13.11 -10.28 3.81
CA PRO A 5 12.70 -8.88 3.91
C PRO A 5 11.56 -8.62 2.93
N TYR A 6 10.55 -7.90 3.40
CA TYR A 6 9.47 -7.35 2.58
C TYR A 6 9.30 -5.88 2.96
N SER A 7 8.69 -5.10 2.09
CA SER A 7 8.27 -3.74 2.41
C SER A 7 6.79 -3.55 2.11
N ILE A 8 6.14 -2.73 2.93
CA ILE A 8 4.79 -2.24 2.64
C ILE A 8 4.94 -0.88 1.99
N VAL A 9 4.28 -0.69 0.86
CA VAL A 9 4.28 0.56 0.11
C VAL A 9 2.88 1.15 0.16
N PHE A 10 2.79 2.40 0.59
CA PHE A 10 1.58 3.20 0.50
C PHE A 10 1.73 4.14 -0.69
N ASP A 11 0.83 4.06 -1.65
CA ASP A 11 0.82 4.91 -2.83
C ASP A 11 -0.52 5.63 -2.94
N GLY A 12 -0.44 6.95 -3.07
CA GLY A 12 -1.58 7.84 -3.16
C GLY A 12 -1.63 8.47 -4.55
N TRP A 13 -2.75 8.32 -5.25
CA TRP A 13 -2.93 8.94 -6.56
C TRP A 13 -4.33 9.50 -6.72
N SER A 14 -4.51 10.30 -7.77
CA SER A 14 -5.79 10.89 -8.13
C SER A 14 -6.17 10.50 -9.55
N ASN A 15 -7.44 10.23 -9.78
CA ASN A 15 -8.03 10.14 -11.11
C ASN A 15 -9.21 11.12 -11.17
N ASP A 16 -9.06 12.18 -11.95
CA ASP A 16 -9.94 13.35 -11.93
C ASP A 16 -10.13 13.91 -10.51
N SER A 17 -11.37 13.94 -10.00
CA SER A 17 -11.72 14.43 -8.67
C SER A 17 -11.77 13.34 -7.60
N THR A 18 -11.38 12.11 -7.93
CA THR A 18 -11.35 10.99 -6.97
C THR A 18 -9.91 10.71 -6.58
N HIS A 19 -9.65 10.69 -5.28
CA HIS A 19 -8.36 10.33 -4.74
C HIS A 19 -8.38 8.88 -4.26
N PHE A 20 -7.22 8.22 -4.24
CA PHE A 20 -7.08 6.82 -3.85
C PHE A 20 -5.86 6.65 -2.97
N LEU A 21 -5.95 5.70 -2.04
CA LEU A 21 -4.82 5.16 -1.31
C LEU A 21 -4.74 3.66 -1.55
N GLY A 22 -3.63 3.20 -2.12
CA GLY A 22 -3.30 1.79 -2.26
C GLY A 22 -2.23 1.37 -1.26
N MET A 23 -2.41 0.19 -0.67
CA MET A 23 -1.41 -0.47 0.15
C MET A 23 -0.92 -1.72 -0.59
N PHE A 24 0.40 -1.83 -0.78
CA PHE A 24 1.04 -2.90 -1.52
C PHE A 24 2.07 -3.62 -0.66
N VAL A 25 2.23 -4.93 -0.86
CA VAL A 25 3.43 -5.64 -0.39
C VAL A 25 4.41 -5.76 -1.55
N SER A 26 5.64 -5.33 -1.30
CA SER A 26 6.77 -5.50 -2.19
C SER A 26 7.63 -6.64 -1.65
N LEU A 27 7.75 -7.69 -2.47
CA LEU A 27 8.58 -8.85 -2.18
C LEU A 27 9.80 -8.85 -3.10
N PRO A 28 11.01 -9.09 -2.57
CA PRO A 28 12.20 -9.20 -3.38
C PRO A 28 12.05 -10.35 -4.37
N ASN A 29 12.27 -10.05 -5.65
CA ASN A 29 12.16 -11.03 -6.73
C ASN A 29 13.41 -11.91 -6.79
N VAL A 30 13.53 -12.80 -5.80
CA VAL A 30 14.67 -13.71 -5.65
C VAL A 30 14.78 -14.74 -6.78
N CYS A 31 13.71 -14.98 -7.53
CA CYS A 31 13.71 -15.93 -8.63
C CYS A 31 14.41 -15.41 -9.91
N LYS A 32 14.67 -14.10 -10.01
CA LYS A 32 15.28 -13.49 -11.22
C LYS A 32 16.62 -12.79 -11.00
N GLY A 33 17.31 -13.05 -9.90
CA GLY A 33 18.70 -12.57 -9.71
C GLY A 33 18.87 -11.05 -9.77
N GLY A 34 17.88 -10.27 -9.32
CA GLY A 34 17.93 -8.80 -9.30
C GLY A 34 16.87 -8.08 -10.14
N GLY A 35 15.82 -8.77 -10.59
CA GLY A 35 14.69 -8.13 -11.27
C GLY A 35 13.82 -7.27 -10.34
N GLU A 36 12.92 -6.48 -10.92
CA GLU A 36 12.00 -5.62 -10.17
C GLU A 36 11.21 -6.40 -9.12
N PRO A 37 11.00 -5.81 -7.91
CA PRO A 37 10.25 -6.44 -6.85
C PRO A 37 8.81 -6.74 -7.29
N SER A 38 8.28 -7.86 -6.81
CA SER A 38 6.86 -8.20 -7.03
C SER A 38 6.01 -7.34 -6.11
N MET A 39 5.16 -6.49 -6.69
CA MET A 39 4.22 -5.62 -5.98
C MET A 39 2.81 -6.22 -6.02
N TRP A 40 2.26 -6.58 -4.87
CA TRP A 40 0.90 -7.13 -4.78
C TRP A 40 0.02 -6.17 -3.97
N LEU A 41 -1.16 -5.83 -4.51
CA LEU A 41 -2.14 -4.98 -3.84
C LEU A 41 -2.74 -5.73 -2.63
N LEU A 42 -2.66 -5.12 -1.46
CA LEU A 42 -3.25 -5.63 -0.21
C LEU A 42 -4.61 -4.99 0.05
N ALA A 43 -4.70 -3.66 -0.07
CA ALA A 43 -5.93 -2.91 0.15
C ALA A 43 -5.97 -1.65 -0.71
N LEU A 44 -7.19 -1.17 -0.97
CA LEU A 44 -7.47 0.03 -1.74
C LEU A 44 -8.61 0.79 -1.08
N ALA A 45 -8.40 2.07 -0.76
CA ALA A 45 -9.42 2.95 -0.23
C ALA A 45 -9.66 4.13 -1.19
N PRO A 46 -10.90 4.40 -1.60
CA PRO A 46 -11.25 5.66 -2.23
C PRO A 46 -11.25 6.78 -1.18
N MET A 47 -10.59 7.89 -1.50
CA MET A 47 -10.59 9.12 -0.73
C MET A 47 -11.52 10.10 -1.45
N LEU A 48 -12.74 10.23 -0.92
CA LEU A 48 -13.85 10.94 -1.57
C LEU A 48 -13.65 12.45 -1.62
N ASP A 49 -12.88 13.00 -0.68
CA ASP A 49 -12.42 14.39 -0.66
C ASP A 49 -11.08 14.53 0.10
N GLU A 50 -10.35 15.63 -0.11
CA GLU A 50 -9.03 15.89 0.54
C GLU A 50 -9.10 15.99 2.08
N THR A 51 -10.30 16.11 2.65
CA THR A 51 -10.53 16.20 4.11
C THR A 51 -10.97 14.89 4.74
N SER A 52 -11.38 13.91 3.95
CA SER A 52 -11.94 12.61 4.36
C SER A 52 -10.87 11.60 4.76
N PHE A 53 -9.60 11.90 4.51
CA PHE A 53 -8.47 11.03 4.80
C PHE A 53 -7.39 11.77 5.59
N ASP A 54 -7.75 12.13 6.81
CA ASP A 54 -6.79 12.64 7.78
C ASP A 54 -5.82 11.55 8.26
N VAL A 55 -4.80 11.96 9.01
CA VAL A 55 -3.77 11.04 9.52
C VAL A 55 -4.37 9.92 10.39
N ALA A 56 -5.46 10.20 11.11
CA ALA A 56 -6.10 9.21 11.97
C ALA A 56 -6.82 8.14 11.14
N THR A 57 -7.56 8.56 10.12
CA THR A 57 -8.23 7.65 9.19
C THR A 57 -7.23 6.80 8.41
N HIS A 58 -6.10 7.39 8.01
CA HIS A 58 -4.99 6.66 7.39
C HIS A 58 -4.39 5.61 8.34
N TYR A 59 -4.25 5.94 9.62
CA TYR A 59 -3.73 5.01 10.63
C TYR A 59 -4.68 3.83 10.87
N GLU A 60 -5.98 4.08 11.01
CA GLU A 60 -7.00 3.03 11.17
C GLU A 60 -7.05 2.11 9.95
N PHE A 61 -7.03 2.66 8.73
CA PHE A 61 -6.98 1.87 7.50
C PHE A 61 -5.78 0.90 7.46
N ILE A 62 -4.62 1.34 7.93
CA ILE A 62 -3.42 0.49 8.04
C ILE A 62 -3.64 -0.64 9.04
N LEU A 63 -4.16 -0.33 10.22
CA LEU A 63 -4.40 -1.32 11.27
C LEU A 63 -5.44 -2.36 10.85
N GLU A 64 -6.52 -1.93 10.21
CA GLU A 64 -7.55 -2.83 9.69
C GLU A 64 -7.01 -3.76 8.59
N THR A 65 -6.11 -3.25 7.73
CA THR A 65 -5.52 -4.06 6.65
C THR A 65 -4.50 -5.08 7.16
N LEU A 66 -3.87 -4.84 8.31
CA LEU A 66 -2.79 -5.67 8.87
C LEU A 66 -3.22 -6.64 9.97
N ASN A 67 -4.46 -6.55 10.46
CA ASN A 67 -5.06 -7.49 11.41
C ASN A 67 -5.57 -8.76 10.71
#